data_AF-A0A1Y1MP01-F1
#
_entry.id   AF-A0A1Y1MP01-F1
#
_cell.length_a   1.000
_cell.length_b   1.000
_cell.length_c   1.000
_cell.angle_alpha   90.00
_cell.angle_beta   90.00
_cell.angle_gamma   90.00
#
_symmetry.space_group_name_H-M   'P 1'
#
loop_
_entity.id
_entity.type
_entity.pdbx_description
1 polymer ?
#
loop_
_entity_poly.entity_id
_entity_poly.type
_entity_poly.pdbx_seq_one_letter_code
_entity_poly.pdbx_strand_id
1 'polypeptide(L)'
;FPASRASHITTMLIARHFSLLAMLACATAAPLIERTGLLPPSQDPWYQAPKDLDALEPGSILKSRKPPAPIAAFGIESVNLLAAHQIMYKTTNSFNGSTATVTTVLIPHNADFTKVLSYQSIVDAASIDCATSYALQLGSKSGVVFGTFTTQAELFLIAALLDKGWVVAMPDYLGPHSAFLANRLAAHAVLDGIRAVTK
;
A
#
# COMPACT_ATOMS: atom_id res chain seq x y z
N PHE A 1 20.08 11.44 -87.82
CA PHE A 1 20.77 12.16 -86.75
C PHE A 1 19.87 12.15 -85.52
N PRO A 2 20.33 11.64 -84.37
CA PRO A 2 19.48 10.86 -83.48
C PRO A 2 18.64 11.75 -82.54
N ALA A 3 17.37 11.39 -82.37
CA ALA A 3 16.54 11.83 -81.26
C ALA A 3 15.41 10.80 -81.02
N SER A 4 15.43 10.22 -79.82
CA SER A 4 14.30 9.76 -78.99
C SER A 4 12.92 9.54 -79.63
N ARG A 5 12.39 8.30 -79.55
CA ARG A 5 11.08 8.00 -78.91
C ARG A 5 10.69 6.52 -78.93
N ALA A 6 10.27 6.04 -77.76
CA ALA A 6 9.08 5.23 -77.40
C ALA A 6 8.52 4.14 -78.34
N SER A 7 8.08 3.00 -77.76
CA SER A 7 6.66 2.55 -77.69
C SER A 7 6.53 1.05 -77.33
N HIS A 8 5.28 0.65 -77.03
CA HIS A 8 4.69 -0.70 -76.79
C HIS A 8 4.59 -1.09 -75.30
N ILE A 9 3.47 -1.02 -74.55
CA ILE A 9 2.04 -1.42 -74.78
C ILE A 9 1.97 -2.82 -75.42
N THR A 10 1.33 -3.89 -74.94
CA THR A 10 0.08 -4.09 -74.19
C THR A 10 -0.07 -5.60 -73.85
N THR A 11 -0.89 -5.95 -72.85
CA THR A 11 -1.77 -7.15 -72.78
C THR A 11 -1.29 -8.47 -72.14
N MET A 12 -1.90 -8.84 -71.01
CA MET A 12 -2.61 -10.12 -70.71
C MET A 12 -2.71 -10.27 -69.18
N LEU A 13 -3.72 -9.70 -68.51
CA LEU A 13 -5.00 -10.33 -68.14
C LEU A 13 -4.94 -11.82 -67.70
N ILE A 14 -5.28 -11.98 -66.42
CA ILE A 14 -6.02 -13.08 -65.78
C ILE A 14 -5.21 -14.31 -65.34
N ALA A 15 -4.90 -14.35 -64.05
CA ALA A 15 -5.41 -15.43 -63.20
C ALA A 15 -5.54 -14.93 -61.75
N ARG A 16 -6.79 -14.69 -61.34
CA ARG A 16 -7.25 -14.75 -59.94
C ARG A 16 -6.61 -15.97 -59.27
N HIS A 17 -6.29 -15.91 -57.98
CA HIS A 17 -6.82 -16.79 -56.94
C HIS A 17 -6.15 -16.48 -55.59
N PHE A 18 -7.01 -16.19 -54.60
CA PHE A 18 -6.80 -16.40 -53.17
C PHE A 18 -5.53 -15.86 -52.51
N SER A 19 -5.67 -14.70 -51.86
CA SER A 19 -5.11 -14.49 -50.50
C SER A 19 -5.84 -13.35 -49.81
N LEU A 20 -7.09 -13.62 -49.45
CA LEU A 20 -7.73 -12.95 -48.33
C LEU A 20 -7.22 -13.69 -47.07
N LEU A 21 -6.16 -13.17 -46.44
CA LEU A 21 -5.82 -13.61 -45.08
C LEU A 21 -5.36 -12.40 -44.28
N ALA A 22 -6.29 -11.95 -43.45
CA ALA A 22 -6.16 -11.11 -42.28
C ALA A 22 -4.72 -10.67 -41.95
N MET A 23 -4.42 -9.38 -42.19
CA MET A 23 -3.52 -8.68 -41.28
C MET A 23 -4.25 -8.60 -39.93
N LEU A 24 -4.09 -9.66 -39.14
CA LEU A 24 -4.40 -9.66 -37.73
C LEU A 24 -3.61 -8.49 -37.14
N ALA A 25 -4.32 -7.49 -36.64
CA ALA A 25 -3.73 -6.46 -35.82
C ALA A 25 -3.10 -7.16 -34.61
N CYS A 26 -1.79 -7.39 -34.67
CA CYS A 26 -1.00 -7.56 -33.46
C CYS A 26 -0.98 -6.20 -32.78
N ALA A 27 -2.09 -5.85 -32.12
CA ALA A 27 -2.03 -5.02 -30.94
C ALA A 27 -1.19 -5.83 -29.96
N THR A 28 0.12 -5.62 -29.99
CA THR A 28 0.96 -5.99 -28.88
C THR A 28 0.36 -5.27 -27.68
N ALA A 29 -0.28 -6.03 -26.79
CA ALA A 29 -0.47 -5.56 -25.44
C ALA A 29 0.95 -5.24 -24.96
N ALA A 30 1.31 -3.96 -24.95
CA ALA A 30 2.47 -3.52 -24.21
C ALA A 30 2.27 -4.10 -22.81
N PRO A 31 3.25 -4.80 -22.23
CA PRO A 31 3.13 -5.17 -20.84
C PRO A 31 2.82 -3.86 -20.10
N LEU A 32 1.73 -3.84 -19.35
CA LEU A 32 1.56 -2.82 -18.33
C LEU A 32 2.79 -2.99 -17.44
N ILE A 33 3.79 -2.14 -17.66
CA ILE A 33 4.77 -1.83 -16.64
C ILE A 33 3.92 -1.23 -15.52
N GLU A 34 3.49 -2.09 -14.61
CA GLU A 34 2.85 -1.70 -13.36
C GLU A 34 3.76 -0.64 -12.74
N ARG A 35 3.24 0.56 -12.49
CA ARG A 35 4.06 1.69 -12.07
C ARG A 35 4.81 1.29 -10.80
N THR A 36 6.12 1.07 -10.93
CA THR A 36 7.05 0.53 -9.93
C THR A 36 7.34 1.53 -8.82
N GLY A 37 6.36 1.79 -7.96
CA GLY A 37 6.55 2.55 -6.74
C GLY A 37 5.38 2.37 -5.79
N LEU A 38 5.68 2.09 -4.52
CA LEU A 38 4.70 2.07 -3.44
C LEU A 38 3.96 3.42 -3.42
N LEU A 39 2.64 3.39 -3.58
CA LEU A 39 1.83 4.60 -3.53
C LEU A 39 1.82 5.15 -2.10
N PRO A 40 2.10 6.45 -1.91
CA PRO A 40 1.92 7.05 -0.61
C PRO A 40 0.43 7.10 -0.23
N PRO A 41 0.10 7.08 1.07
CA PRO A 41 -1.28 7.15 1.57
C PRO A 41 -2.14 8.24 0.95
N SER A 42 -1.59 9.42 0.67
CA SER A 42 -2.28 10.53 -0.01
C SER A 42 -2.75 10.20 -1.43
N GLN A 43 -2.18 9.17 -2.06
CA GLN A 43 -2.44 8.74 -3.43
C GLN A 43 -3.03 7.32 -3.51
N ASP A 44 -3.14 6.62 -2.39
CA ASP A 44 -3.66 5.25 -2.32
C ASP A 44 -5.15 5.27 -1.91
N PRO A 45 -6.10 4.98 -2.83
CA PRO A 45 -7.53 4.96 -2.51
C PRO A 45 -7.90 3.97 -1.42
N TRP A 46 -7.05 2.99 -1.11
CA TRP A 46 -7.29 2.06 -0.02
C TRP A 46 -7.34 2.77 1.35
N TYR A 47 -6.69 3.92 1.54
CA TYR A 47 -6.79 4.72 2.78
C TYR A 47 -8.12 5.48 2.92
N GLN A 48 -8.94 5.53 1.87
CA GLN A 48 -10.28 6.13 1.98
C GLN A 48 -11.21 5.21 2.78
N ALA A 49 -11.77 5.74 3.86
CA ALA A 49 -12.72 5.02 4.68
C ALA A 49 -14.03 4.76 3.90
N PRO A 50 -14.67 3.59 4.06
CA PRO A 50 -16.06 3.39 3.65
C PRO A 50 -16.99 4.43 4.31
N LYS A 51 -18.16 4.62 3.71
CA LYS A 51 -19.23 5.45 4.29
C LYS A 51 -19.89 4.73 5.48
N ASP A 52 -20.73 5.47 6.21
CA ASP A 52 -21.64 4.93 7.22
C ASP A 52 -20.95 4.25 8.43
N LEU A 53 -19.91 4.89 8.96
CA LEU A 53 -19.16 4.40 10.11
C LEU A 53 -19.90 4.53 11.45
N ASP A 54 -20.92 5.38 11.53
CA ASP A 54 -21.62 5.71 12.79
C ASP A 54 -22.37 4.53 13.39
N ALA A 55 -22.83 3.60 12.54
CA ALA A 55 -23.51 2.38 12.98
C ALA A 55 -22.55 1.27 13.46
N LEU A 56 -21.24 1.47 13.31
CA LEU A 56 -20.25 0.46 13.64
C LEU A 56 -19.63 0.72 15.02
N GLU A 57 -19.40 -0.37 15.75
CA GLU A 57 -18.72 -0.30 17.04
C GLU A 57 -17.23 0.06 16.86
N PRO A 58 -16.62 0.82 17.80
CA PRO A 58 -15.18 1.06 17.79
C PRO A 58 -14.37 -0.24 17.72
N GLY A 59 -13.37 -0.29 16.84
CA GLY A 59 -12.59 -1.50 16.52
C GLY A 59 -13.28 -2.47 15.56
N SER A 60 -14.37 -2.08 14.88
CA SER A 60 -14.92 -2.87 13.78
C SER A 60 -13.96 -2.84 12.58
N ILE A 61 -13.60 -4.02 12.07
CA ILE A 61 -12.76 -4.15 10.87
C ILE A 61 -13.60 -3.74 9.65
N LEU A 62 -13.08 -2.79 8.88
CA LEU A 62 -13.73 -2.25 7.68
C LEU A 62 -13.22 -2.92 6.42
N LYS A 63 -11.90 -3.12 6.35
CA LYS A 63 -11.21 -3.85 5.28
C LYS A 63 -9.81 -4.21 5.75
N SER A 64 -9.21 -5.21 5.11
CA SER A 64 -7.84 -5.62 5.35
C SER A 64 -7.12 -5.91 4.04
N ARG A 65 -5.80 -5.84 4.06
CA ARG A 65 -4.93 -6.27 2.96
C ARG A 65 -3.59 -6.77 3.49
N LYS A 66 -2.86 -7.51 2.66
CA LYS A 66 -1.41 -7.61 2.84
C LYS A 66 -0.79 -6.24 2.48
N PRO A 67 0.25 -5.77 3.20
CA PRO A 67 1.00 -4.60 2.78
C PRO A 67 1.43 -4.73 1.30
N PRO A 68 1.22 -3.69 0.47
CA PRO A 68 1.62 -3.74 -0.95
C PRO A 68 3.10 -4.02 -1.20
N ALA A 69 3.97 -3.71 -0.24
CA ALA A 69 5.38 -4.08 -0.26
C ALA A 69 5.80 -4.75 1.07
N PRO A 70 6.85 -5.58 1.09
CA PRO A 70 7.37 -6.19 2.31
C PRO A 70 7.66 -5.16 3.40
N ILE A 71 7.50 -5.55 4.67
CA ILE A 71 7.93 -4.73 5.80
C ILE A 71 9.46 -4.71 5.82
N ALA A 72 10.08 -3.54 5.91
CA ALA A 72 11.52 -3.39 5.78
C ALA A 72 12.13 -2.41 6.79
N ALA A 73 13.17 -2.89 7.49
CA ALA A 73 14.02 -2.06 8.33
C ALA A 73 14.80 -1.06 7.47
N PHE A 74 14.88 0.19 7.92
CA PHE A 74 15.46 1.32 7.18
C PHE A 74 14.92 1.50 5.74
N GLY A 75 13.76 0.92 5.43
CA GLY A 75 13.20 0.93 4.07
C GLY A 75 14.03 0.15 3.02
N ILE A 76 14.97 -0.71 3.44
CA ILE A 76 15.87 -1.44 2.54
C ILE A 76 15.94 -2.95 2.80
N GLU A 77 15.85 -3.40 4.05
CA GLU A 77 16.03 -4.81 4.42
C GLU A 77 14.72 -5.40 4.89
N SER A 78 14.20 -6.40 4.16
CA SER A 78 12.91 -7.02 4.49
C SER A 78 13.00 -7.80 5.81
N VAL A 79 12.03 -7.58 6.69
CA VAL A 79 11.89 -8.31 7.95
C VAL A 79 11.30 -9.69 7.67
N ASN A 80 11.93 -10.74 8.21
CA ASN A 80 11.45 -12.12 8.06
C ASN A 80 10.23 -12.39 8.98
N LEU A 81 9.04 -12.15 8.44
CA LEU A 81 7.76 -12.39 9.13
C LEU A 81 7.05 -13.61 8.53
N LEU A 82 6.24 -14.29 9.35
CA LEU A 82 5.27 -15.27 8.86
C LEU A 82 4.21 -14.58 8.00
N ALA A 83 3.71 -13.44 8.49
CA ALA A 83 2.75 -12.62 7.79
C ALA A 83 2.79 -11.17 8.29
N ALA A 84 2.31 -10.28 7.43
CA ALA A 84 1.98 -8.91 7.80
C ALA A 84 0.62 -8.53 7.21
N HIS A 85 -0.16 -7.75 7.96
CA HIS A 85 -1.48 -7.30 7.55
C HIS A 85 -1.65 -5.82 7.85
N GLN A 86 -2.31 -5.10 6.95
CA GLN A 86 -2.90 -3.79 7.23
C GLN A 86 -4.40 -3.97 7.43
N ILE A 87 -4.89 -3.51 8.57
CA ILE A 87 -6.30 -3.60 8.94
C ILE A 87 -6.80 -2.17 9.11
N MET A 88 -7.78 -1.78 8.30
CA MET A 88 -8.53 -0.54 8.52
C MET A 88 -9.69 -0.84 9.46
N TYR A 89 -9.83 -0.04 10.51
CA TYR A 89 -10.87 -0.20 11.52
C TYR A 89 -11.53 1.13 11.85
N LYS A 90 -12.80 1.06 12.29
CA LYS A 90 -13.54 2.20 12.82
C LYS A 90 -12.97 2.63 14.16
N THR A 91 -12.80 3.95 14.34
CA THR A 91 -12.40 4.57 15.61
C THR A 91 -13.11 5.91 15.79
N THR A 92 -12.70 6.70 16.78
CA THR A 92 -13.34 7.96 17.19
C THR A 92 -12.32 9.10 17.16
N ASN A 93 -12.69 10.22 16.53
CA ASN A 93 -11.83 11.40 16.45
C ASN A 93 -11.87 12.25 17.73
N SER A 94 -11.03 13.30 17.79
CA SER A 94 -10.94 14.18 18.97
C SER A 94 -12.24 14.93 19.32
N PHE A 95 -13.20 14.99 18.40
CA PHE A 95 -14.50 15.65 18.56
C PHE A 95 -15.64 14.65 18.75
N ASN A 96 -15.34 13.40 19.13
CA ASN A 96 -16.29 12.29 19.29
C ASN A 96 -17.04 11.88 18.01
N GLY A 97 -16.56 12.28 16.83
CA GLY A 97 -17.11 11.82 15.55
C GLY A 97 -16.49 10.50 15.09
N SER A 98 -17.24 9.70 14.34
CA SER A 98 -16.72 8.46 13.74
C SER A 98 -15.66 8.76 12.69
N THR A 99 -14.60 7.96 12.69
CA THR A 99 -13.54 7.99 11.69
C THR A 99 -12.97 6.58 11.52
N ALA A 100 -11.97 6.42 10.65
CA ALA A 100 -11.25 5.18 10.49
C ALA A 100 -9.75 5.44 10.40
N THR A 101 -8.97 4.49 10.88
CA THR A 101 -7.51 4.50 10.69
C THR A 101 -7.01 3.06 10.49
N VAL A 102 -5.71 2.91 10.30
CA VAL A 102 -5.07 1.64 9.95
C VAL A 102 -4.22 1.14 11.11
N THR A 103 -4.09 -0.17 11.25
CA THR A 103 -3.04 -0.80 12.06
C THR A 103 -2.30 -1.82 11.22
N THR A 104 -0.97 -1.83 11.33
CA THR A 104 -0.12 -2.84 10.72
C THR A 104 0.19 -3.91 11.75
N VAL A 105 -0.17 -5.15 11.45
CA VAL A 105 0.05 -6.31 12.31
C VAL A 105 1.22 -7.09 11.76
N LEU A 106 2.23 -7.34 12.59
CA LEU A 106 3.42 -8.12 12.28
C LEU A 106 3.33 -9.45 13.04
N ILE A 107 3.41 -10.56 12.31
CA ILE A 107 3.26 -11.91 12.86
C ILE A 107 4.59 -12.66 12.65
N PRO A 108 5.33 -13.00 13.72
CA PRO A 108 6.56 -13.77 13.59
C PRO A 108 6.27 -15.27 13.35
N HIS A 109 7.28 -16.03 12.90
CA HIS A 109 7.14 -17.47 12.64
C HIS A 109 6.86 -18.30 13.90
N ASN A 110 7.33 -17.83 15.06
CA ASN A 110 7.10 -18.45 16.37
C ASN A 110 5.94 -17.78 17.15
N ALA A 111 4.95 -17.22 16.44
CA ALA A 111 3.88 -16.45 17.08
C ALA A 111 3.11 -17.21 18.17
N ASP A 112 3.04 -16.63 19.36
CA ASP A 112 2.06 -16.92 20.40
C ASP A 112 0.88 -15.96 20.23
N PHE A 113 -0.20 -16.45 19.62
CA PHE A 113 -1.41 -15.67 19.35
C PHE A 113 -2.17 -15.24 20.61
N THR A 114 -1.76 -15.68 21.81
CA THR A 114 -2.30 -15.17 23.08
C THR A 114 -1.61 -13.87 23.54
N LYS A 115 -0.55 -13.44 22.86
CA LYS A 115 0.25 -12.24 23.18
C LYS A 115 0.18 -11.24 22.04
N VAL A 116 -0.53 -10.15 22.28
CA VAL A 116 -0.55 -8.98 21.40
C VAL A 116 0.12 -7.81 22.11
N LEU A 117 1.09 -7.19 21.45
CA LEU A 117 1.69 -5.93 21.88
C LEU A 117 1.29 -4.82 20.92
N SER A 118 0.85 -3.69 21.45
CA SER A 118 0.63 -2.46 20.67
C SER A 118 1.88 -1.57 20.76
N TYR A 119 2.51 -1.28 19.63
CA TYR A 119 3.69 -0.41 19.55
C TYR A 119 3.31 0.90 18.87
N GLN A 120 3.57 2.03 19.53
CA GLN A 120 3.30 3.37 19.01
C GLN A 120 4.60 3.96 18.46
N SER A 121 4.69 4.07 17.14
CA SER A 121 5.85 4.59 16.44
C SER A 121 6.04 6.10 16.68
N ILE A 122 7.29 6.56 16.74
CA ILE A 122 7.63 7.98 16.80
C ILE A 122 7.49 8.58 15.39
N VAL A 123 6.26 8.96 15.02
CA VAL A 123 5.95 9.52 13.70
C VAL A 123 6.31 11.02 13.60
N ASP A 124 6.01 11.79 14.65
CA ASP A 124 6.34 13.23 14.81
C ASP A 124 6.12 14.11 13.57
N ALA A 125 5.07 13.81 12.81
CA ALA A 125 4.77 14.46 11.54
C ALA A 125 3.27 14.71 11.36
N ALA A 126 2.95 15.79 10.65
CA ALA A 126 1.58 16.18 10.29
C ALA A 126 1.26 15.88 8.81
N SER A 127 1.74 14.74 8.30
CA SER A 127 1.51 14.30 6.92
C SER A 127 1.07 12.84 6.90
N ILE A 128 -0.01 12.55 6.17
CA ILE A 128 -0.52 11.18 6.02
C ILE A 128 0.49 10.27 5.32
N ASP A 129 1.41 10.84 4.55
CA ASP A 129 2.49 10.08 3.90
C ASP A 129 3.60 9.66 4.86
N CYS A 130 3.53 10.09 6.13
CA CYS A 130 4.37 9.60 7.22
C CYS A 130 3.66 8.52 8.07
N ALA A 131 2.44 8.09 7.71
CA ALA A 131 1.71 7.07 8.43
C ALA A 131 2.56 5.80 8.64
N THR A 132 2.51 5.23 9.84
CA THR A 132 3.31 4.06 10.23
C THR A 132 3.10 2.89 9.27
N SER A 133 1.85 2.64 8.85
CA SER A 133 1.51 1.58 7.91
C SER A 133 2.16 1.71 6.53
N TYR A 134 2.46 2.93 6.08
CA TYR A 134 3.25 3.18 4.89
C TYR A 134 4.76 3.16 5.16
N ALA A 135 5.21 3.88 6.20
CA ALA A 135 6.62 4.03 6.53
C ALA A 135 7.34 2.71 6.78
N LEU A 136 6.65 1.69 7.29
CA LEU A 136 7.20 0.35 7.54
C LEU A 136 7.52 -0.44 6.27
N GLN A 137 7.00 -0.04 5.11
CA GLN A 137 7.12 -0.83 3.87
C GLN A 137 8.39 -0.49 3.09
N LEU A 138 8.93 -1.50 2.41
CA LEU A 138 10.05 -1.38 1.48
C LEU A 138 9.70 -0.39 0.36
N GLY A 139 10.64 0.53 0.08
CA GLY A 139 10.43 1.56 -0.93
C GLY A 139 9.47 2.68 -0.51
N SER A 140 9.05 2.74 0.76
CA SER A 140 8.38 3.92 1.30
C SER A 140 9.32 5.12 1.24
N LYS A 141 8.81 6.21 0.66
CA LYS A 141 9.57 7.45 0.51
C LYS A 141 9.54 8.21 1.82
N SER A 142 10.71 8.69 2.25
CA SER A 142 10.84 9.51 3.46
C SER A 142 10.37 10.96 3.30
N GLY A 143 9.73 11.36 2.19
CA GLY A 143 9.41 12.77 1.95
C GLY A 143 10.67 13.64 1.88
N VAL A 144 10.64 14.85 2.47
CA VAL A 144 11.84 15.67 2.68
C VAL A 144 12.77 14.96 3.68
N VAL A 145 14.09 15.12 3.51
CA VAL A 145 15.22 14.57 4.30
C VAL A 145 14.77 13.76 5.55
N PHE A 146 14.65 12.43 5.39
CA PHE A 146 14.42 11.43 6.45
C PHE A 146 13.04 11.40 7.16
N GLY A 147 11.97 11.96 6.60
CA GLY A 147 10.64 12.00 7.23
C GLY A 147 9.95 10.68 7.59
N THR A 148 10.40 9.51 7.12
CA THR A 148 9.93 8.18 7.61
C THR A 148 11.01 7.38 8.33
N PHE A 149 12.22 7.93 8.44
CA PHE A 149 13.40 7.20 8.89
C PHE A 149 13.27 6.72 10.33
N THR A 150 12.71 7.54 11.23
CA THR A 150 12.51 7.18 12.63
C THR A 150 11.65 5.92 12.76
N THR A 151 10.47 5.89 12.13
CA THR A 151 9.60 4.71 12.09
C THR A 151 10.29 3.48 11.51
N GLN A 152 11.08 3.66 10.43
CA GLN A 152 11.83 2.56 9.81
C GLN A 152 12.94 2.01 10.71
N ALA A 153 13.57 2.87 11.52
CA ALA A 153 14.61 2.49 12.47
C ALA A 153 14.03 1.78 13.71
N GLU A 154 12.80 2.09 14.11
CA GLU A 154 12.12 1.44 15.25
C GLU A 154 11.87 -0.06 15.03
N LEU A 155 11.92 -0.56 13.78
CA LEU A 155 11.88 -2.00 13.51
C LEU A 155 13.00 -2.77 14.20
N PHE A 156 14.15 -2.15 14.47
CA PHE A 156 15.21 -2.75 15.30
C PHE A 156 14.77 -3.00 16.74
N LEU A 157 13.96 -2.09 17.31
CA LEU A 157 13.41 -2.25 18.66
C LEU A 157 12.32 -3.33 18.67
N ILE A 158 11.56 -3.43 17.57
CA ILE A 158 10.47 -4.40 17.41
C ILE A 158 11.01 -5.82 17.21
N ALA A 159 12.21 -5.99 16.65
CA ALA A 159 12.84 -7.31 16.47
C ALA A 159 12.87 -8.13 17.77
N ALA A 160 13.23 -7.52 18.90
CA ALA A 160 13.25 -8.20 20.20
C ALA A 160 11.84 -8.62 20.69
N LEU A 161 10.78 -7.95 20.24
CA LEU A 161 9.39 -8.29 20.56
C LEU A 161 8.92 -9.47 19.70
N LEU A 162 9.28 -9.47 18.42
CA LEU A 162 9.01 -10.55 17.48
C LEU A 162 9.75 -11.84 17.88
N ASP A 163 10.99 -11.75 18.36
CA ASP A 163 11.76 -12.89 18.86
C ASP A 163 11.09 -13.59 20.06
N LYS A 164 10.35 -12.83 20.89
CA LYS A 164 9.52 -13.39 21.98
C LYS A 164 8.27 -14.11 21.49
N GLY A 165 8.01 -14.12 20.19
CA GLY A 165 6.80 -14.69 19.59
C GLY A 165 5.58 -13.78 19.73
N TRP A 166 5.73 -12.50 20.08
CA TRP A 166 4.56 -11.62 20.25
C TRP A 166 4.05 -11.13 18.90
N VAL A 167 2.72 -11.09 18.73
CA VAL A 167 2.09 -10.40 17.60
C VAL A 167 2.14 -8.90 17.88
N VAL A 168 2.73 -8.13 16.98
CA VAL A 168 2.93 -6.69 17.17
C VAL A 168 1.96 -5.90 16.30
N ALA A 169 1.13 -5.08 16.91
CA ALA A 169 0.21 -4.16 16.24
C ALA A 169 0.75 -2.72 16.29
N MET A 170 0.86 -2.09 15.12
CA MET A 170 1.40 -0.75 14.94
C MET A 170 0.33 0.16 14.30
N PRO A 171 -0.49 0.85 15.11
CA PRO A 171 -1.55 1.71 14.61
C PRO A 171 -1.03 3.04 14.08
N ASP A 172 -1.66 3.53 13.00
CA ASP A 172 -1.57 4.92 12.53
C ASP A 172 -2.37 5.83 13.48
N TYR A 173 -1.86 5.99 14.71
CA TYR A 173 -2.60 6.61 15.80
C TYR A 173 -2.83 8.13 15.61
N LEU A 174 -2.15 8.76 14.65
CA LEU A 174 -2.43 10.13 14.25
C LEU A 174 -3.66 10.26 13.33
N GLY A 175 -4.26 9.14 12.94
CA GLY A 175 -5.47 9.07 12.14
C GLY A 175 -5.30 9.53 10.68
N PRO A 176 -6.40 9.62 9.92
CA PRO A 176 -6.37 9.87 8.47
C PRO A 176 -5.91 11.28 8.08
N HIS A 177 -5.81 12.19 9.06
CA HIS A 177 -5.34 13.56 8.87
C HIS A 177 -3.97 13.82 9.48
N SER A 178 -3.30 12.80 10.04
CA SER A 178 -2.02 12.96 10.75
C SER A 178 -2.04 14.09 11.78
N ALA A 179 -3.04 14.06 12.65
CA ALA A 179 -3.23 15.07 13.67
C ALA A 179 -2.24 14.86 14.83
N PHE A 180 -0.97 15.22 14.60
CA PHE A 180 0.08 15.15 15.62
C PHE A 180 -0.32 15.92 16.88
N LEU A 181 -0.05 15.34 18.06
CA LEU A 181 -0.47 15.80 19.39
C LEU A 181 -2.00 15.81 19.66
N ALA A 182 -2.83 15.25 18.77
CA ALA A 182 -4.25 15.05 19.04
C ALA A 182 -4.49 13.82 19.95
N ASN A 183 -4.20 13.97 21.23
CA ASN A 183 -4.12 12.86 22.19
C ASN A 183 -5.42 12.04 22.33
N ARG A 184 -6.60 12.66 22.17
CA ARG A 184 -7.89 11.95 22.24
C ARG A 184 -8.07 10.99 21.06
N LEU A 185 -7.85 11.47 19.84
CA LEU A 185 -7.83 10.63 18.64
C LEU A 185 -6.80 9.51 18.79
N ALA A 186 -5.57 9.83 19.22
CA ALA A 186 -4.51 8.85 19.42
C ALA A 186 -4.89 7.72 20.38
N ALA A 187 -5.47 8.07 21.54
CA ALA A 187 -5.91 7.09 22.52
C ALA A 187 -6.99 6.17 21.96
N HIS A 188 -8.00 6.73 21.26
CA HIS A 188 -9.05 5.93 20.62
C HIS A 188 -8.47 5.03 19.54
N ALA A 189 -7.65 5.55 18.65
CA ALA A 189 -7.01 4.78 17.59
C ALA A 189 -6.23 3.59 18.16
N VAL A 190 -5.37 3.80 19.16
CA VAL A 190 -4.60 2.71 19.77
C VAL A 190 -5.52 1.64 20.38
N LEU A 191 -6.49 2.03 21.21
CA LEU A 191 -7.37 1.07 21.90
C LEU A 191 -8.29 0.32 20.92
N ASP A 192 -8.83 1.02 19.93
CA ASP A 192 -9.67 0.42 18.89
C ASP A 192 -8.88 -0.46 17.93
N GLY A 193 -7.61 -0.11 17.69
CA GLY A 193 -6.67 -0.96 16.95
C GLY A 193 -6.40 -2.27 17.67
N ILE A 194 -6.22 -2.24 18.99
CA ILE A 194 -6.10 -3.46 19.80
C ILE A 194 -7.38 -4.30 19.68
N ARG A 195 -8.57 -3.68 19.83
CA ARG A 195 -9.86 -4.37 19.66
C ARG A 195 -10.00 -5.01 18.28
N ALA A 196 -9.53 -4.35 17.23
CA ALA A 196 -9.60 -4.88 15.87
C ALA A 196 -8.67 -6.08 15.66
N VAL A 197 -7.48 -6.08 16.28
CA VAL A 197 -6.48 -7.15 16.14
C VAL A 197 -6.84 -8.40 16.95
N THR A 198 -7.60 -8.27 18.04
CA THR A 198 -7.98 -9.39 18.91
C THR A 198 -9.35 -9.99 18.59
N LYS A 199 -9.93 -9.67 17.42
CA LYS A 199 -11.13 -10.34 16.88
C LYS A 199 -10.73 -11.50 16.00
#